data_AF-A0A270PGI6-F1
#
_entry.id   AF-A0A270PGI6-F1
#
_cell.length_a   1.000
_cell.length_b   1.000
_cell.length_c   1.000
_cell.angle_alpha   90.00
_cell.angle_beta   90.00
_cell.angle_gamma   90.00
#
_symmetry.space_group_name_H-M   'P 1'
#
loop_
_entity.id
_entity.type
_entity.pdbx_description
1 polymer ?
#
loop_
_entity_poly.entity_id
_entity_poly.type
_entity_poly.pdbx_seq_one_letter_code
_entity_poly.pdbx_strand_id
1 'polypeptide(L)'
;MALKQTINFRGIYVADAYIKTSGVTISLGNERIDFVAFYMASSTDAPFNNGSIQCAYNLNGDNPIKQGYEYLRTLSEFADAIDC
;
A
#
# COMPACT_ATOMS: atom_id res chain seq x y z
N MET A 1 -8.95 0.19 -4.32
CA MET A 1 -8.56 -0.74 -3.24
C MET A 1 -7.61 0.02 -2.35
N ALA A 2 -7.99 0.25 -1.11
CA ALA A 2 -7.16 0.91 -0.12
C ALA A 2 -7.42 0.33 1.27
N LEU A 3 -6.47 0.52 2.16
CA LEU A 3 -6.62 0.18 3.57
C LEU A 3 -6.91 1.43 4.37
N LYS A 4 -7.61 1.25 5.48
CA LYS A 4 -7.87 2.27 6.46
C LYS A 4 -7.42 1.77 7.83
N GLN A 5 -6.61 2.58 8.50
CA GLN A 5 -6.26 2.36 9.89
C GLN A 5 -5.84 3.66 10.56
N THR A 6 -5.94 3.72 11.89
CA THR A 6 -5.36 4.85 12.64
C THR A 6 -3.85 4.67 12.72
N ILE A 7 -3.09 5.68 12.32
CA ILE A 7 -1.62 5.63 12.35
C ILE A 7 -1.04 6.78 13.18
N ASN A 8 0.07 6.52 13.85
CA ASN A 8 0.88 7.56 14.50
C ASN A 8 2.01 7.97 13.55
N PHE A 9 1.92 9.19 13.03
CA PHE A 9 2.97 9.79 12.23
C PHE A 9 3.68 10.89 13.02
N ARG A 10 4.89 10.59 13.52
CA ARG A 10 5.73 11.55 14.25
C ARG A 10 5.03 12.21 15.45
N GLY A 11 4.22 11.44 16.19
CA GLY A 11 3.45 11.93 17.35
C GLY A 11 2.08 12.49 17.00
N ILE A 12 1.71 12.57 15.72
CA ILE A 12 0.38 12.99 15.26
C ILE A 12 -0.43 11.75 14.91
N TYR A 13 -1.57 11.58 15.57
CA TYR A 13 -2.52 10.52 15.24
C TYR A 13 -3.38 10.95 14.06
N VAL A 14 -3.29 10.19 12.95
CA VAL A 14 -4.18 10.33 11.80
C VAL A 14 -5.22 9.22 11.93
N ALA A 15 -6.41 9.58 12.42
CA ALA A 15 -7.54 8.68 12.47
C ALA A 15 -7.95 8.29 11.04
N ASP A 16 -8.25 7.00 10.84
CA ASP A 16 -8.74 6.48 9.56
C ASP A 16 -7.87 6.85 8.34
N ALA A 17 -6.55 6.85 8.50
CA ALA A 17 -5.63 7.14 7.41
C ALA A 17 -5.89 6.21 6.22
N TYR A 18 -6.04 6.81 5.03
CA TYR A 18 -6.28 6.12 3.78
C TYR A 18 -4.95 5.73 3.15
N ILE A 19 -4.72 4.42 3.00
CA ILE A 19 -3.47 3.84 2.53
C ILE A 19 -3.72 3.18 1.17
N LYS A 20 -3.11 3.73 0.12
CA LYS A 20 -3.27 3.18 -1.24
C LYS A 20 -1.96 2.72 -1.84
N THR A 21 -2.04 1.62 -2.59
CA THR A 21 -0.99 1.18 -3.52
C THR A 21 -0.93 2.14 -4.70
N SER A 22 0.26 2.64 -5.03
CA SER A 22 0.53 3.52 -6.16
C SER A 22 1.93 3.25 -6.74
N GLY A 23 2.27 3.89 -7.85
CA GLY A 23 3.62 3.83 -8.43
C GLY A 23 4.10 2.41 -8.73
N VAL A 24 3.21 1.54 -9.22
CA VAL A 24 3.50 0.12 -9.42
C VAL A 24 4.36 -0.07 -10.66
N THR A 25 5.52 -0.68 -10.49
CA THR A 25 6.43 -1.08 -11.57
C THR A 25 6.81 -2.55 -11.43
N ILE A 26 7.01 -3.22 -12.56
CA ILE A 26 7.53 -4.60 -12.59
C ILE A 26 9.02 -4.53 -12.87
N SER A 27 9.83 -5.25 -12.09
CA SER A 27 11.28 -5.28 -12.26
C SER A 27 11.67 -5.90 -13.60
N LEU A 28 12.85 -5.52 -14.12
CA LEU A 28 13.48 -6.19 -15.25
C LEU A 28 13.63 -7.68 -14.91
N GLY A 29 13.08 -8.56 -15.75
CA GLY A 29 13.02 -10.01 -15.51
C GLY A 29 11.65 -10.55 -15.07
N ASN A 30 10.66 -9.69 -14.80
CA ASN A 30 9.29 -10.06 -14.41
C ASN A 30 9.20 -10.91 -13.13
N GLU A 31 10.12 -10.71 -12.19
CA GLU A 31 10.16 -11.48 -10.95
C GLU A 31 9.53 -10.75 -9.76
N ARG A 32 9.48 -9.41 -9.81
CA ARG A 32 9.12 -8.57 -8.67
C ARG A 32 8.23 -7.41 -9.07
N ILE A 33 7.37 -7.02 -8.15
CA ILE A 33 6.59 -5.78 -8.18
C ILE A 33 7.21 -4.84 -7.16
N ASP A 34 7.58 -3.65 -7.60
CA ASP A 34 7.91 -2.51 -6.74
C ASP A 34 6.71 -1.56 -6.74
N PHE A 35 6.24 -1.16 -5.56
CA PHE A 35 5.13 -0.24 -5.43
C PHE A 35 5.32 0.69 -4.25
N VAL A 36 4.50 1.73 -4.19
CA VAL A 36 4.50 2.71 -3.12
C VAL A 36 3.19 2.65 -2.36
N ALA A 37 3.26 2.48 -1.05
CA ALA A 37 2.14 2.73 -0.16
C ALA A 37 2.08 4.21 0.17
N PHE A 38 1.04 4.90 -0.30
CA PHE A 38 0.76 6.29 0.05
C PHE A 38 -0.18 6.37 1.23
N TYR A 39 0.20 7.14 2.24
CA TYR A 39 -0.59 7.41 3.44
C TYR A 39 -1.21 8.80 3.32
N MET A 40 -2.54 8.88 3.37
CA MET A 40 -3.30 10.10 3.10
C MET A 40 -4.37 10.30 4.19
N ALA A 41 -4.77 11.56 4.43
CA ALA A 41 -5.86 11.85 5.38
C ALA A 41 -7.23 11.43 4.81
N SER A 42 -7.41 11.53 3.50
CA SER A 42 -8.57 11.03 2.76
C SER A 42 -8.17 10.59 1.35
N SER A 43 -9.10 10.03 0.58
CA SER A 43 -8.84 9.57 -0.79
C SER A 43 -8.48 10.70 -1.77
N THR A 44 -8.81 11.96 -1.43
CA THR A 44 -8.59 13.14 -2.28
C THR A 44 -7.41 14.00 -1.85
N ASP A 45 -6.90 13.80 -0.64
CA ASP A 45 -5.80 14.61 -0.11
C ASP A 45 -4.43 14.14 -0.63
N ALA A 46 -3.45 15.05 -0.57
CA ALA A 46 -2.07 14.70 -0.85
C ALA A 46 -1.52 13.74 0.22
N PRO A 47 -0.60 12.82 -0.14
CA PRO A 47 0.03 11.93 0.83
C PRO A 47 0.92 12.71 1.81
N PHE A 48 0.74 12.45 3.09
CA PHE A 48 1.59 12.99 4.15
C PHE A 48 2.80 12.08 4.44
N ASN A 49 2.74 10.81 4.04
CA ASN A 49 3.85 9.86 4.11
C ASN A 49 3.78 8.88 2.93
N ASN A 50 4.90 8.23 2.63
CA ASN A 50 4.97 7.15 1.66
C ASN A 50 6.05 6.13 2.02
N GLY A 51 5.87 4.89 1.55
CA GLY A 51 6.86 3.83 1.70
C GLY A 51 6.96 2.96 0.46
N SER A 52 8.18 2.72 -0.02
CA SER A 52 8.44 1.78 -1.11
C SER A 52 8.44 0.35 -0.58
N ILE A 53 7.67 -0.52 -1.23
CA ILE A 53 7.49 -1.92 -0.86
C ILE A 53 7.72 -2.77 -2.10
N GLN A 54 8.31 -3.94 -1.90
CA GLN A 54 8.54 -4.92 -2.95
C GLN A 54 7.87 -6.25 -2.60
N CYS A 55 7.27 -6.90 -3.61
CA CYS A 55 6.76 -8.26 -3.50
C CYS A 55 7.06 -9.09 -4.76
N ALA A 56 6.88 -10.41 -4.67
CA ALA A 56 7.04 -11.29 -5.81
C ALA A 56 5.94 -11.02 -6.86
N TYR A 57 6.32 -10.99 -8.14
CA TYR A 57 5.36 -10.87 -9.23
C TYR A 57 4.87 -12.25 -9.67
N ASN A 58 3.55 -12.47 -9.62
CA ASN A 58 2.93 -13.64 -10.23
C ASN A 58 2.40 -13.30 -11.64
N LEU A 59 3.10 -13.77 -12.68
CA LEU A 59 2.70 -13.57 -14.08
C LEU A 59 1.31 -14.13 -14.43
N ASN A 60 0.87 -15.17 -13.72
CA ASN A 60 -0.43 -15.80 -13.92
C ASN A 60 -1.49 -15.31 -12.92
N GLY A 61 -1.12 -14.35 -12.07
CA GLY A 61 -2.02 -13.78 -11.07
C GLY A 61 -2.85 -12.62 -11.62
N ASP A 62 -3.50 -11.91 -10.70
CA ASP A 62 -4.23 -10.67 -11.01
C ASP A 62 -3.30 -9.56 -11.49
N ASN A 63 -3.86 -8.40 -11.83
CA ASN A 63 -3.04 -7.24 -12.19
C ASN A 63 -2.05 -6.85 -11.06
N PRO A 64 -0.86 -6.29 -11.38
CA PRO A 64 0.18 -5.99 -10.40
C PRO A 64 -0.26 -5.06 -9.26
N ILE A 65 -1.21 -4.14 -9.52
CA ILE A 65 -1.73 -3.24 -8.49
C ILE A 65 -2.49 -4.03 -7.43
N LYS A 66 -3.32 -4.98 -7.85
CA LYS A 66 -4.06 -5.87 -6.94
C LYS A 66 -3.12 -6.80 -6.18
N GLN A 67 -2.11 -7.38 -6.83
CA GLN A 67 -1.11 -8.20 -6.14
C GLN A 67 -0.32 -7.40 -5.09
N GLY A 68 0.09 -6.17 -5.41
CA GLY A 68 0.74 -5.27 -4.45
C GLY A 68 -0.16 -4.91 -3.28
N TYR A 69 -1.44 -4.64 -3.53
CA TYR A 69 -2.44 -4.41 -2.49
C TYR A 69 -2.65 -5.64 -1.58
N GLU A 70 -2.76 -6.83 -2.15
CA GLU A 70 -2.91 -8.07 -1.38
C GLU A 70 -1.68 -8.34 -0.53
N TYR A 71 -0.47 -8.14 -1.08
CA TYR A 71 0.76 -8.24 -0.31
C TYR A 71 0.82 -7.20 0.83
N LEU A 72 0.43 -5.95 0.56
CA LEU A 72 0.36 -4.89 1.57
C LEU A 72 -0.46 -5.35 2.79
N ARG A 73 -1.60 -6.00 2.57
CA ARG A 73 -2.46 -6.54 3.65
C ARG A 73 -1.82 -7.64 4.49
N THR A 74 -0.82 -8.34 3.96
CA THR A 74 -0.12 -9.41 4.68
C THR A 74 0.95 -8.87 5.64
N LEU A 75 1.36 -7.61 5.49
CA LEU A 75 2.37 -7.03 6.37
C LEU A 75 1.78 -6.78 7.75
N SER A 76 2.54 -7.14 8.78
CA SER A 76 2.10 -7.04 10.18
C SER A 76 1.69 -5.63 10.60
N GLU A 77 2.25 -4.60 9.95
CA GLU A 77 1.90 -3.19 10.21
C GLU A 77 0.46 -2.81 9.78
N PHE A 78 -0.20 -3.67 8.99
CA PHE A 78 -1.58 -3.48 8.55
C PHE A 78 -2.52 -4.59 9.05
N ALA A 79 -2.13 -5.34 10.08
CA ALA A 79 -2.92 -6.47 10.60
C ALA A 79 -4.32 -6.06 11.08
N ASP A 80 -4.46 -4.85 11.62
CA ASP A 80 -5.73 -4.29 12.11
C ASP A 80 -6.41 -3.35 11.09
N ALA A 81 -5.88 -3.25 9.87
CA ALA A 81 -6.43 -2.37 8.85
C ALA A 81 -7.66 -2.97 8.17
N ILE A 82 -8.60 -2.11 7.78
CA ILE A 82 -9.83 -2.50 7.08
C ILE A 82 -9.81 -2.06 5.61
N ASP A 83 -10.42 -2.84 4.73
CA ASP A 83 -10.61 -2.49 3.33
C ASP A 83 -11.54 -1.27 3.16
N CYS A 84 -11.20 -0.33 2.27
CA CYS A 84 -12.02 0.83 1.91
C CYS A 84 -11.82 1.36 0.48
#